data_AF-A0A0N4UGG1-F1
#
_entry.id   AF-A0A0N4UGG1-F1
#
_cell.length_a   1.000
_cell.length_b   1.000
_cell.length_c   1.000
_cell.angle_alpha   90.00
_cell.angle_beta   90.00
_cell.angle_gamma   90.00
#
_symmetry.space_group_name_H-M   'P 1'
#
loop_
_entity.id
_entity.type
_entity.pdbx_description
1 polymer ?
#
loop_
_entity_poly.entity_id
_entity_poly.type
_entity_poly.pdbx_seq_one_letter_code
_entity_poly.pdbx_strand_id
1 'polypeptide(L)'
;MNPSNSPAFYDIIYDDTDCPEGIESDAIPDYVYFGPMIATMAVRRHSECVAQCVTHTKCVAVNFFEPITFQENGFCELLSQTQLDNPRLMRRFRKAIYFENIKCREKSNDVVLGDVVHNDNNNNNDNITTDNEQSSNINSHTGFYYLLK
;
A
#
# COMPACT_ATOMS: atom_id res chain seq x y z
N MET A 1 -14.47 3.09 -23.84
CA MET A 1 -14.49 3.37 -22.39
C MET A 1 -13.18 4.06 -22.09
N ASN A 2 -13.26 5.33 -21.70
CA ASN A 2 -12.11 6.20 -21.49
C ASN A 2 -11.45 5.89 -20.13
N PRO A 3 -10.12 6.07 -20.02
CA PRO A 3 -9.41 6.01 -18.74
C PRO A 3 -10.02 6.99 -17.73
N SER A 4 -9.60 6.90 -16.47
CA SER A 4 -10.08 7.79 -15.41
C SER A 4 -10.11 9.25 -15.87
N ASN A 5 -11.22 9.97 -15.63
CA ASN A 5 -11.27 11.41 -15.89
C ASN A 5 -10.53 12.21 -14.80
N SER A 6 -10.31 11.62 -13.62
CA SER A 6 -9.45 12.20 -12.59
C SER A 6 -8.02 11.73 -12.86
N PRO A 7 -7.04 12.64 -13.01
CA PRO A 7 -5.65 12.22 -13.05
C PRO A 7 -5.29 11.53 -11.74
N ALA A 8 -4.44 10.50 -11.81
CA ALA A 8 -3.82 9.97 -10.62
C ALA A 8 -3.03 11.09 -9.92
N PHE A 9 -3.06 11.11 -8.59
CA PHE A 9 -2.15 11.94 -7.80
C PHE A 9 -1.26 11.04 -6.95
N TYR A 10 -0.05 11.50 -6.70
CA TYR A 10 0.91 10.77 -5.89
C TYR A 10 0.60 10.99 -4.41
N ASP A 11 0.45 9.90 -3.67
CA ASP A 11 0.16 9.90 -2.22
C ASP A 11 1.34 9.29 -1.45
N ILE A 12 1.77 9.98 -0.40
CA ILE A 12 2.85 9.54 0.50
C ILE A 12 2.29 9.41 1.90
N ILE A 13 2.31 8.19 2.44
CA ILE A 13 1.86 7.88 3.79
C ILE A 13 3.08 7.53 4.63
N TYR A 14 3.32 8.27 5.71
CA TYR A 14 4.39 7.92 6.65
C TYR A 14 3.88 6.86 7.64
N ASP A 15 4.52 5.70 7.66
CA ASP A 15 4.28 4.62 8.63
C ASP A 15 5.61 4.11 9.17
N ASP A 16 5.86 4.34 10.46
CA ASP A 16 7.15 4.07 11.08
C ASP A 16 7.45 2.57 11.27
N THR A 17 6.48 1.67 11.03
CA THR A 17 6.65 0.23 11.26
C THR A 17 7.31 -0.50 10.10
N ASP A 18 6.67 -0.48 8.92
CA ASP A 18 7.08 -1.32 7.78
C ASP A 18 7.82 -0.52 6.70
N CYS A 19 7.51 0.78 6.55
CA CYS A 19 8.12 1.66 5.56
C CYS A 19 8.57 2.97 6.22
N PRO A 20 9.73 3.01 6.92
CA PRO A 20 10.17 4.17 7.70
C PRO A 20 10.35 5.46 6.86
N GLU A 21 10.59 5.32 5.55
CA GLU A 21 10.71 6.45 4.61
C GLU A 21 9.35 6.87 4.00
N GLY A 22 8.27 6.21 4.41
CA GLY A 22 6.92 6.32 3.90
C GLY A 22 6.58 5.29 2.82
N ILE A 23 5.28 5.11 2.59
CA ILE A 23 4.69 4.34 1.50
C ILE A 23 4.29 5.33 0.41
N GLU A 24 4.72 5.07 -0.82
CA GLU A 24 4.26 5.81 -2.00
C GLU A 24 3.21 5.01 -2.78
N SER A 25 2.27 5.73 -3.38
CA SER A 25 1.24 5.15 -4.26
C SER A 25 0.64 6.18 -5.21
N ASP A 26 0.04 5.71 -6.30
CA ASP A 26 -0.76 6.52 -7.21
C ASP A 26 -2.24 6.37 -6.87
N ALA A 27 -2.90 7.46 -6.52
CA ALA A 27 -4.29 7.50 -6.08
C ALA A 27 -5.20 8.07 -7.17
N ILE A 28 -6.27 7.33 -7.49
CA ILE A 28 -7.31 7.72 -8.44
C ILE A 28 -8.64 7.89 -7.70
N PRO A 29 -9.05 9.13 -7.40
CA PRO A 29 -10.28 9.38 -6.66
C PRO A 29 -11.53 9.13 -7.50
N ASP A 30 -12.61 8.74 -6.83
CA ASP A 30 -13.93 8.39 -7.38
C ASP A 30 -13.92 7.21 -8.36
N TYR A 31 -12.97 6.29 -8.21
CA TYR A 31 -12.86 5.07 -9.01
C TYR A 31 -12.59 3.83 -8.15
N VAL A 32 -13.03 2.69 -8.66
CA VAL A 32 -12.84 1.35 -8.09
C VAL A 32 -12.47 0.39 -9.22
N TYR A 33 -11.51 -0.48 -8.94
CA TYR A 33 -11.15 -1.58 -9.82
C TYR A 33 -11.84 -2.88 -9.37
N PHE A 34 -12.76 -3.39 -10.19
CA PHE A 34 -13.54 -4.60 -9.90
C PHE A 34 -12.81 -5.88 -10.35
N GLY A 35 -11.55 -6.02 -9.96
CA GLY A 35 -10.70 -7.17 -10.26
C GLY A 35 -10.72 -8.29 -9.20
N PRO A 36 -9.84 -9.29 -9.34
CA PRO A 36 -9.68 -10.34 -8.34
C PRO A 36 -9.21 -9.77 -7.00
N MET A 37 -10.05 -9.92 -5.97
CA MET A 37 -9.74 -9.54 -4.60
C MET A 37 -8.94 -10.62 -3.88
N ILE A 38 -7.98 -10.20 -3.07
CA ILE A 38 -7.17 -11.04 -2.19
C ILE A 38 -7.83 -11.15 -0.83
N ALA A 39 -8.13 -9.99 -0.23
CA ALA A 39 -8.66 -9.86 1.11
C ALA A 39 -9.48 -8.59 1.23
N THR A 40 -10.30 -8.55 2.28
CA THR A 40 -11.09 -7.37 2.59
C THR A 40 -11.16 -7.14 4.09
N MET A 41 -11.18 -5.87 4.49
CA MET A 41 -11.13 -5.47 5.90
C MET A 41 -11.75 -4.09 6.13
N ALA A 42 -12.23 -3.88 7.35
CA ALA A 42 -12.65 -2.57 7.82
C ALA A 42 -11.42 -1.77 8.29
N VAL A 43 -11.29 -0.54 7.83
CA VAL A 43 -10.18 0.38 8.14
C VAL A 43 -10.73 1.77 8.42
N ARG A 44 -10.04 2.56 9.23
CA ARG A 44 -10.49 3.94 9.51
C ARG A 44 -10.06 4.92 8.42
N ARG A 45 -8.91 4.67 7.79
CA ARG A 45 -8.25 5.57 6.83
C ARG A 45 -7.68 4.79 5.65
N HIS A 46 -7.53 5.47 4.51
CA HIS A 46 -6.86 4.89 3.34
C HIS A 46 -5.41 4.50 3.66
N SER A 47 -4.73 5.24 4.54
CA SER A 47 -3.37 4.92 5.00
C SER A 47 -3.24 3.50 5.56
N GLU A 48 -4.22 3.07 6.36
CA GLU A 48 -4.26 1.70 6.89
C GLU A 48 -4.47 0.68 5.76
N CYS A 49 -5.32 1.00 4.78
CA CYS A 49 -5.57 0.12 3.62
C CYS A 49 -4.31 -0.09 2.78
N VAL A 50 -3.60 1.00 2.48
CA VAL A 50 -2.36 0.99 1.69
C VAL A 50 -1.25 0.25 2.47
N ALA A 51 -1.12 0.47 3.78
CA ALA A 51 -0.17 -0.26 4.63
C ALA A 51 -0.43 -1.77 4.64
N GLN A 52 -1.69 -2.20 4.70
CA GLN A 52 -2.05 -3.63 4.59
C GLN A 52 -1.71 -4.24 3.23
N CYS A 53 -1.63 -3.44 2.17
CA CYS A 53 -1.17 -3.92 0.87
C CYS A 53 0.33 -4.23 0.90
N VAL A 54 1.14 -3.36 1.50
CA VAL A 54 2.60 -3.54 1.60
C VAL A 54 2.96 -4.83 2.34
N THR A 55 2.21 -5.18 3.39
CA THR A 55 2.47 -6.40 4.18
C THR A 55 1.99 -7.67 3.49
N HIS A 56 1.19 -7.56 2.42
CA HIS A 56 0.63 -8.70 1.71
C HIS A 56 1.32 -8.94 0.37
N THR A 57 2.15 -9.98 0.28
CA THR A 57 3.00 -10.31 -0.91
C THR A 57 2.29 -10.46 -2.26
N LYS A 58 0.96 -10.59 -2.29
CA LYS A 58 0.15 -10.71 -3.51
C LYS A 58 -0.54 -9.40 -3.90
N CYS A 59 -0.56 -8.42 -2.99
CA CYS A 59 -1.26 -7.16 -3.19
C CYS A 59 -0.44 -6.23 -4.07
N VAL A 60 -1.09 -5.69 -5.09
CA VAL A 60 -0.48 -4.73 -6.04
C VAL A 60 -1.27 -3.43 -6.17
N ALA A 61 -2.50 -3.43 -5.67
CA ALA A 61 -3.41 -2.29 -5.67
C ALA A 61 -4.47 -2.46 -4.57
N VAL A 62 -5.14 -1.37 -4.20
CA VAL A 62 -6.26 -1.41 -3.27
C VAL A 62 -7.45 -0.56 -3.72
N ASN A 63 -8.66 -0.95 -3.35
CA ASN A 63 -9.81 -0.05 -3.29
C ASN A 63 -10.03 0.37 -1.84
N PHE A 64 -10.12 1.68 -1.58
CA PHE A 64 -10.59 2.22 -0.31
C PHE A 64 -11.95 2.89 -0.50
N PHE A 65 -12.93 2.50 0.30
CA PHE A 65 -14.26 3.10 0.34
C PHE A 65 -14.37 3.93 1.60
N GLU A 66 -14.71 5.21 1.45
CA GLU A 66 -14.82 6.12 2.60
C GLU A 66 -15.96 5.69 3.53
N PRO A 67 -15.83 5.94 4.85
CA PRO A 67 -16.92 5.74 5.79
C PRO A 67 -18.18 6.50 5.34
N ILE A 68 -19.33 5.82 5.36
CA ILE A 68 -20.64 6.47 5.19
C ILE A 68 -21.09 7.04 6.53
N THR A 69 -22.02 8.01 6.53
CA THR A 69 -22.40 8.80 7.72
C THR A 69 -22.81 8.00 8.96
N PHE A 70 -23.15 6.72 8.80
CA PHE A 70 -23.59 5.81 9.87
C PHE A 70 -22.56 4.73 10.23
N GLN A 71 -21.40 4.69 9.56
CA GLN A 71 -20.34 3.73 9.79
C GLN A 71 -19.05 4.50 10.12
N GLU A 72 -18.41 4.17 11.24
CA GLU A 72 -17.17 4.83 11.66
C GLU A 72 -15.97 4.43 10.79
N ASN A 73 -16.01 3.23 10.24
CA ASN A 73 -14.94 2.67 9.43
C ASN A 73 -15.31 2.72 7.94
N GLY A 74 -14.30 2.96 7.12
CA GLY A 74 -14.33 2.67 5.70
C GLY A 74 -14.06 1.20 5.45
N PHE A 75 -13.95 0.86 4.17
CA PHE A 75 -13.72 -0.50 3.72
C PHE A 75 -12.51 -0.55 2.79
N CYS A 76 -11.70 -1.60 2.91
CA CYS A 76 -10.51 -1.81 2.11
C CYS A 76 -10.59 -3.15 1.39
N GLU A 77 -10.29 -3.15 0.10
CA GLU A 77 -10.14 -4.35 -0.72
C GLU A 77 -8.69 -4.41 -1.23
N LEU A 78 -7.97 -5.47 -0.91
CA LEU A 78 -6.65 -5.75 -1.48
C LEU A 78 -6.82 -6.49 -2.81
N LEU A 79 -6.08 -6.07 -3.84
CA LEU A 79 -6.23 -6.55 -5.21
C LEU A 79 -4.95 -7.21 -5.70
N SER A 80 -5.09 -8.31 -6.44
CA SER A 80 -3.95 -9.00 -7.08
C SER A 80 -3.68 -8.54 -8.51
N GLN A 81 -4.41 -7.53 -8.98
CA GLN A 81 -4.31 -6.95 -10.31
C GLN A 81 -4.48 -5.44 -10.25
N THR A 82 -3.86 -4.78 -11.23
CA THR A 82 -3.92 -3.34 -11.45
C THR A 82 -4.94 -2.99 -12.54
N GLN A 83 -5.26 -1.70 -12.70
CA GLN A 83 -6.13 -1.27 -13.79
C GLN A 83 -5.52 -1.51 -15.17
N LEU A 84 -4.19 -1.65 -15.28
CA LEU A 84 -3.51 -1.96 -16.53
C LEU A 84 -3.75 -3.40 -17.00
N ASP A 85 -3.99 -4.34 -16.09
CA ASP A 85 -4.27 -5.74 -16.42
C ASP A 85 -5.61 -5.88 -17.17
N ASN A 86 -6.61 -5.11 -16.75
CA ASN A 86 -7.90 -5.05 -17.45
C ASN A 86 -8.62 -3.70 -17.24
N PRO A 87 -8.32 -2.67 -18.06
CA PRO A 87 -8.87 -1.33 -17.89
C PRO A 87 -10.41 -1.26 -17.94
N ARG A 88 -11.09 -2.28 -18.46
CA ARG A 88 -12.56 -2.36 -18.52
C ARG A 88 -13.20 -2.61 -17.16
N LEU A 89 -12.44 -3.11 -16.17
CA LEU A 89 -12.92 -3.34 -14.81
C LEU A 89 -12.82 -2.08 -13.94
N MET A 90 -12.18 -1.03 -14.43
CA MET A 90 -12.10 0.26 -13.76
C MET A 90 -13.40 1.03 -13.98
N ARG A 91 -14.09 1.42 -12.89
CA ARG A 91 -15.38 2.10 -12.95
C ARG A 91 -15.45 3.23 -11.95
N ARG A 92 -16.21 4.27 -12.30
CA ARG A 92 -16.51 5.35 -11.35
C ARG A 92 -17.32 4.83 -10.19
N PHE A 93 -16.92 5.21 -8.98
CA PHE A 93 -17.62 4.91 -7.75
C PHE A 93 -17.39 6.07 -6.78
N ARG A 94 -18.46 6.81 -6.46
CA ARG A 94 -18.34 7.97 -5.57
C ARG A 94 -17.91 7.53 -4.17
N LYS A 95 -17.07 8.34 -3.51
CA LYS A 95 -16.55 8.05 -2.17
C LYS A 95 -15.68 6.79 -2.11
N ALA A 96 -14.92 6.56 -3.17
CA ALA A 96 -13.90 5.54 -3.21
C ALA A 96 -12.63 6.11 -3.85
N ILE A 97 -11.50 5.56 -3.44
CA ILE A 97 -10.19 5.88 -4.01
C ILE A 97 -9.51 4.57 -4.34
N TYR A 98 -9.09 4.44 -5.59
CA TYR A 98 -8.26 3.34 -6.05
C TYR A 98 -6.79 3.74 -5.90
N PHE A 99 -5.96 2.85 -5.37
CA PHE A 99 -4.52 3.07 -5.26
C PHE A 99 -3.77 1.96 -6.00
N GLU A 100 -2.76 2.34 -6.78
CA GLU A 100 -1.82 1.41 -7.44
C GLU A 100 -0.38 1.88 -7.23
N ASN A 101 0.60 1.13 -7.76
CA ASN A 101 2.03 1.41 -7.61
C ASN A 101 2.48 1.55 -6.13
N ILE A 102 1.82 0.81 -5.23
CA ILE A 102 2.06 0.86 -3.78
C ILE A 102 3.40 0.20 -3.45
N LYS A 103 4.30 0.95 -2.79
CA LYS A 103 5.59 0.42 -2.31
C LYS A 103 6.20 1.31 -1.22
N CYS A 104 7.08 0.75 -0.40
CA CYS A 104 7.92 1.57 0.48
C CYS A 104 8.82 2.48 -0.35
N ARG A 105 9.00 3.72 0.10
CA ARG A 105 10.00 4.64 -0.43
C ARG A 105 11.38 4.13 -0.09
N GLU A 106 12.29 4.27 -1.04
CA GLU A 106 13.70 3.97 -0.82
C GLU A 106 14.34 5.10 -0.04
N LYS A 107 15.18 4.75 0.95
CA LYS A 107 15.97 5.73 1.67
C LYS A 107 16.87 6.45 0.67
N SER A 108 16.71 7.77 0.55
CA SER A 108 17.66 8.56 -0.22
C SER A 108 19.02 8.45 0.48
N ASN A 109 19.92 7.69 -0.12
CA ASN A 109 21.34 7.84 0.17
C ASN A 109 21.73 9.21 -0.38
N ASP A 110 21.53 10.26 0.42
CA ASP A 110 22.24 11.51 0.22
C ASP A 110 23.73 11.16 0.30
N VAL A 111 24.31 10.88 -0.87
CA VAL A 111 25.74 10.81 -1.06
C VAL A 111 26.23 12.19 -0.67
N VAL A 112 26.68 12.31 0.58
CA VAL A 112 27.54 13.40 1.00
C VAL A 112 28.75 13.29 0.07
N LEU A 113 28.80 14.13 -0.97
CA LEU A 113 30.05 14.46 -1.64
C LEU A 113 30.90 15.21 -0.60
N GLY A 114 31.49 14.45 0.31
CA GLY A 114 32.44 14.89 1.31
C GLY A 114 33.83 14.54 0.81
N ASP A 115 34.63 15.58 0.64
CA ASP A 115 35.97 15.60 0.09
C ASP A 115 36.88 14.41 0.43
N VAL A 116 37.64 14.01 -0.59
CA VAL A 116 38.78 13.08 -0.56
C VAL A 116 39.80 13.49 0.51
N VAL A 117 39.97 12.68 1.55
CA VAL A 117 41.24 12.55 2.30
C VAL A 117 41.43 11.10 2.72
N HIS A 118 42.39 10.42 2.06
CA HIS A 118 42.90 9.11 2.46
C HIS A 118 43.46 9.14 3.89
N ASN A 119 43.11 8.16 4.71
CA ASN A 119 44.03 7.68 5.75
C ASN A 119 43.76 6.19 6.03
N ASP A 120 44.67 5.36 5.55
CA ASP A 120 44.76 3.94 5.89
C ASP A 120 45.07 3.79 7.39
N ASN A 121 44.41 2.84 8.08
CA ASN A 121 45.03 2.00 9.12
C ASN A 121 44.04 0.94 9.68
N ASN A 122 44.27 -0.30 9.24
CA ASN A 122 44.11 -1.60 9.92
C ASN A 122 43.51 -1.64 11.35
N ASN A 123 42.49 -2.48 11.57
CA ASN A 123 42.61 -3.76 12.31
C ASN A 123 41.24 -4.38 12.72
N ASN A 124 41.07 -5.66 12.32
CA ASN A 124 40.57 -6.82 13.06
C ASN A 124 39.17 -6.85 13.73
N ASN A 125 38.36 -7.78 13.20
CA ASN A 125 37.64 -8.90 13.85
C ASN A 125 36.60 -8.60 14.95
N ASP A 126 35.32 -8.99 14.72
CA ASP A 126 34.73 -10.23 15.26
C ASP A 126 33.21 -10.33 14.95
N ASN A 127 32.77 -11.54 14.59
CA ASN A 127 31.39 -11.93 14.23
C ASN A 127 30.47 -12.02 15.44
N ILE A 128 29.21 -11.56 15.34
CA ILE A 128 28.08 -12.07 16.14
C ILE A 128 26.82 -12.18 15.26
N THR A 129 26.29 -13.40 15.17
CA THR A 129 25.02 -13.79 14.56
C THR A 129 23.98 -13.98 15.66
N THR A 130 22.74 -13.49 15.49
CA THR A 130 21.57 -13.98 16.25
C THR A 130 20.31 -13.87 15.39
N ASP A 131 19.76 -15.04 15.05
CA ASP A 131 18.39 -15.24 14.55
C ASP A 131 17.38 -15.13 15.70
N ASN A 132 16.16 -14.66 15.41
CA ASN A 132 14.93 -15.09 16.08
C ASN A 132 13.69 -14.59 15.30
N GLU A 133 13.02 -15.54 14.65
CA GLU A 133 11.74 -15.39 13.97
C GLU A 133 10.72 -16.26 14.74
N GLN A 134 9.58 -15.71 15.18
CA GLN A 134 8.32 -16.45 15.18
C GLN A 134 7.06 -15.60 15.41
N SER A 135 6.29 -15.55 14.32
CA SER A 135 4.88 -15.22 14.10
C SER A 135 3.86 -15.60 15.19
N SER A 136 2.77 -14.82 15.25
CA SER A 136 1.44 -15.33 15.61
C SER A 136 0.35 -14.79 14.67
N ASN A 137 -0.29 -15.71 13.95
CA ASN A 137 -1.40 -15.56 13.01
C ASN A 137 -2.75 -15.57 13.76
N ILE A 138 -3.71 -14.68 13.42
CA ILE A 138 -5.14 -14.89 13.68
C ILE A 138 -5.95 -14.38 12.48
N ASN A 139 -6.58 -15.30 11.75
CA ASN A 139 -7.56 -15.04 10.69
C ASN A 139 -8.98 -15.24 11.23
N SER A 140 -9.90 -14.31 10.96
CA SER A 140 -11.34 -14.62 10.88
C SER A 140 -11.99 -13.82 9.74
N HIS A 141 -12.42 -14.54 8.71
CA HIS A 141 -12.98 -14.05 7.45
C HIS A 141 -14.52 -14.04 7.53
N THR A 142 -15.15 -12.88 7.39
CA THR A 142 -16.58 -12.75 7.01
C THR A 142 -16.72 -11.61 6.01
N GLY A 143 -16.70 -11.94 4.71
CA GLY A 143 -16.96 -10.99 3.62
C GLY A 143 -18.46 -10.85 3.38
N PHE A 144 -19.01 -9.65 3.58
CA PHE A 144 -20.38 -9.30 3.21
C PHE A 144 -20.39 -8.70 1.79
N TYR A 145 -21.03 -9.41 0.86
CA TYR A 145 -21.38 -8.87 -0.45
C TYR A 145 -22.54 -7.87 -0.30
N TYR A 146 -22.28 -6.58 -0.51
CA TYR A 146 -23.35 -5.62 -0.74
C TYR A 146 -23.74 -5.62 -2.22
N LEU A 147 -24.80 -6.38 -2.53
CA LEU A 147 -25.67 -6.17 -3.70
C LEU A 147 -26.41 -4.84 -3.50
N LEU A 148 -26.02 -3.79 -4.22
CA LEU A 148 -26.89 -2.64 -4.45
C LEU A 148 -27.71 -2.90 -5.71
N LYS A 149 -29.03 -2.84 -5.50
CA LYS A 149 -30.10 -2.91 -6.50
C LYS A 149 -29.94 -1.88 -7.61
#